data_AF-A0A348N684-F1
#
_entry.id   AF-A0A348N684-F1
#
_cell.length_a   1.000
_cell.length_b   1.000
_cell.length_c   1.000
_cell.angle_alpha   90.00
_cell.angle_beta   90.00
_cell.angle_gamma   90.00
#
_symmetry.space_group_name_H-M   'P 1'
#
loop_
_entity.id
_entity.type
_entity.pdbx_description
1 polymer ?
#
loop_
_entity_poly.entity_id
_entity_poly.type
_entity_poly.pdbx_seq_one_letter_code
_entity_poly.pdbx_strand_id
1 'polypeptide(L)'
;MERMEMTTNSTREDFENLDYFEPTGEFNGIVIIPTNEMHESGYRCMKFALMDHSEVVGCVGGSSDVIHLNGIGGYGKFGKDFDRSLRTGLAKRVDWSIDCLPNGLIRLFCSSKLELDDIICSDFNLYVKSEREED
;
A
#
# COMPACT_ATOMS: atom_id res chain seq x y z
N MET A 1 -8.90 16.05 -11.27
CA MET A 1 -7.72 15.20 -11.45
C MET A 1 -8.16 14.00 -12.26
N GLU A 2 -7.57 13.78 -13.45
CA GLU A 2 -7.86 12.60 -14.26
C GLU A 2 -7.34 11.36 -13.53
N ARG A 3 -8.20 10.35 -13.37
CA ARG A 3 -7.81 9.06 -12.80
C ARG A 3 -7.08 8.26 -13.87
N MET A 4 -5.94 7.68 -13.52
CA MET A 4 -5.22 6.79 -14.43
C MET A 4 -5.77 5.36 -14.28
N GLU A 5 -6.40 4.85 -15.33
CA GLU A 5 -6.77 3.45 -15.42
C GLU A 5 -5.55 2.64 -15.91
N MET A 6 -5.09 1.71 -15.10
CA MET A 6 -4.12 0.69 -15.44
C MET A 6 -4.72 -0.22 -16.51
N THR A 7 -4.25 -0.02 -17.73
CA THR A 7 -4.46 -0.96 -18.83
C THR A 7 -3.18 -1.76 -19.03
N THR A 8 -3.24 -2.83 -19.83
CA THR A 8 -2.03 -3.55 -20.27
C THR A 8 -1.03 -2.66 -21.03
N ASN A 9 -1.39 -1.41 -21.34
CA ASN A 9 -0.56 -0.45 -22.05
C ASN A 9 0.13 0.58 -21.14
N SER A 10 -0.13 0.59 -19.82
CA SER A 10 0.54 1.53 -18.92
C SER A 10 2.04 1.29 -18.91
N THR A 11 2.80 2.30 -19.32
CA THR A 11 4.25 2.26 -19.38
C THR A 11 4.84 2.46 -17.99
N ARG A 12 6.14 2.19 -17.84
CA ARG A 12 6.85 2.51 -16.61
C ARG A 12 6.91 4.02 -16.36
N GLU A 13 7.08 4.80 -17.42
CA GLU A 13 7.17 6.26 -17.38
C GLU A 13 5.88 6.90 -16.85
N ASP A 14 4.71 6.32 -17.16
CA ASP A 14 3.42 6.79 -16.63
C ASP A 14 3.41 6.77 -15.09
N PHE A 15 3.99 5.74 -14.48
CA PHE A 15 4.09 5.63 -13.02
C PHE A 15 5.17 6.55 -12.44
N GLU A 16 6.32 6.64 -13.09
CA GLU A 16 7.43 7.49 -12.65
C GLU A 16 7.00 8.98 -12.59
N ASN A 17 6.16 9.40 -13.53
CA ASN A 17 5.63 10.77 -13.66
C ASN A 17 4.40 11.09 -12.78
N LEU A 18 3.89 10.16 -11.97
CA LEU A 18 2.78 10.46 -11.06
C LEU A 18 3.17 11.54 -10.04
N ASP A 19 2.37 12.59 -9.90
CA ASP A 19 2.56 13.53 -8.78
C ASP A 19 2.24 12.85 -7.44
N TYR A 20 2.71 13.41 -6.33
CA TYR A 20 2.24 12.99 -5.00
C TYR A 20 0.83 13.52 -4.78
N PHE A 21 -0.07 12.65 -4.32
CA PHE A 21 -1.42 13.05 -3.95
C PHE A 21 -2.01 12.07 -2.95
N GLU A 22 -2.78 12.63 -2.02
CA GLU A 22 -3.50 11.86 -1.02
C GLU A 22 -4.49 10.89 -1.67
N PRO A 23 -4.65 9.68 -1.11
CA PRO A 23 -5.66 8.74 -1.58
C PRO A 23 -7.06 9.37 -1.49
N THR A 24 -7.80 9.32 -2.59
CA THR A 24 -9.18 9.86 -2.66
C THR A 24 -10.25 8.84 -2.25
N GLY A 25 -9.84 7.69 -1.72
CA GLY A 25 -10.71 6.58 -1.35
C GLY A 25 -9.95 5.38 -0.79
N GLU A 26 -10.64 4.25 -0.73
CA GLU A 26 -10.05 2.97 -0.36
C GLU A 26 -9.29 2.36 -1.53
N PHE A 27 -8.28 1.56 -1.24
CA PHE A 27 -7.48 0.86 -2.23
C PHE A 27 -7.29 -0.59 -1.81
N ASN A 28 -6.89 -1.47 -2.73
CA ASN A 28 -6.67 -2.90 -2.46
C ASN A 28 -5.29 -3.38 -2.93
N GLY A 29 -4.48 -2.50 -3.50
CA GLY A 29 -3.12 -2.81 -3.89
C GLY A 29 -2.22 -1.60 -3.98
N ILE A 30 -0.93 -1.88 -4.19
CA ILE A 30 0.12 -0.90 -4.41
C ILE A 30 0.99 -1.34 -5.58
N VAL A 31 1.50 -0.38 -6.35
CA VAL A 31 2.63 -0.59 -7.28
C VAL A 31 3.84 0.11 -6.69
N ILE A 32 4.94 -0.64 -6.54
CA ILE A 32 6.22 -0.11 -6.04
C ILE A 32 6.96 0.56 -7.20
N ILE A 33 7.23 1.85 -7.06
CA ILE A 33 7.91 2.69 -8.03
C ILE A 33 9.28 3.07 -7.43
N PRO A 34 10.36 2.38 -7.82
CA PRO A 34 11.69 2.68 -7.28
C PRO A 34 12.13 4.06 -7.76
N THR A 35 12.73 4.85 -6.86
CA THR A 35 13.34 6.14 -7.23
C THR A 35 14.86 6.03 -7.20
N ASN A 36 15.52 7.01 -7.83
CA ASN A 36 16.97 7.14 -7.73
C ASN A 36 17.42 7.91 -6.49
N GLU A 37 16.49 8.36 -5.65
CA GLU A 37 16.77 9.14 -4.45
C GLU A 37 17.19 8.23 -3.30
N MET A 38 18.14 8.72 -2.50
CA MET A 38 18.63 8.03 -1.31
C MET A 38 18.11 8.74 -0.07
N HIS A 39 17.57 7.98 0.87
CA HIS A 39 17.28 8.45 2.21
C HIS A 39 18.55 8.54 3.05
N GLU A 40 18.56 9.38 4.09
CA GLU A 40 19.71 9.54 4.99
C GLU A 40 20.13 8.25 5.72
N SER A 41 19.19 7.29 5.86
CA SER A 41 19.48 5.95 6.41
C SER A 41 20.31 5.06 5.48
N GLY A 42 20.52 5.47 4.22
CA GLY A 42 21.25 4.70 3.22
C GLY A 42 20.37 3.76 2.37
N TYR A 43 19.05 3.78 2.56
CA TYR A 43 18.10 3.06 1.73
C TYR A 43 17.52 3.93 0.62
N ARG A 44 17.07 3.31 -0.48
CA ARG A 44 16.42 4.02 -1.58
C ARG A 44 15.01 4.46 -1.18
N CYS A 45 14.66 5.68 -1.55
CA CYS A 45 13.28 6.12 -1.50
C CYS A 45 12.44 5.37 -2.54
N MET A 46 11.16 5.20 -2.23
CA MET A 46 10.19 4.57 -3.12
C MET A 46 8.93 5.43 -3.16
N LYS A 47 8.30 5.46 -4.33
CA LYS A 47 6.92 5.89 -4.49
C LYS A 47 6.02 4.66 -4.55
N PHE A 48 4.79 4.83 -4.07
CA PHE A 48 3.76 3.80 -4.12
C PHE A 48 2.55 4.39 -4.82
N ALA A 49 2.20 3.85 -5.98
CA ALA A 49 0.89 4.12 -6.58
C ALA A 49 -0.13 3.23 -5.87
N LEU A 50 -1.13 3.86 -5.26
CA LEU A 50 -2.20 3.17 -4.55
C LEU A 50 -3.28 2.80 -5.56
N MET A 51 -3.67 1.53 -5.57
CA MET A 51 -4.52 0.94 -6.59
C MET A 51 -5.85 0.51 -6.01
N ASP A 52 -6.96 0.92 -6.61
CA ASP A 52 -8.23 0.24 -6.47
C ASP A 52 -8.51 -0.57 -7.74
N HIS A 53 -8.27 -1.89 -7.66
CA HIS A 53 -8.29 -2.79 -8.80
C HIS A 53 -7.31 -2.34 -9.90
N SER A 54 -7.83 -1.63 -10.90
CA SER A 54 -7.08 -1.12 -12.05
C SER A 54 -7.02 0.40 -12.05
N GLU A 55 -7.44 1.13 -11.01
CA GLU A 55 -7.34 2.60 -10.99
C GLU A 55 -6.31 3.08 -9.98
N VAL A 56 -5.45 4.01 -10.39
CA VAL A 56 -4.56 4.73 -9.47
C VAL A 56 -5.40 5.76 -8.70
N VAL A 57 -5.53 5.57 -7.39
CA VAL A 57 -6.36 6.41 -6.51
C VAL A 57 -5.55 7.29 -5.55
N GLY A 58 -4.24 7.10 -5.49
CA GLY A 58 -3.30 7.86 -4.67
C GLY A 58 -1.85 7.62 -5.11
N CYS A 59 -0.95 8.52 -4.73
CA CYS A 59 0.49 8.30 -4.87
C CYS A 59 1.23 8.89 -3.68
N VAL A 60 1.86 8.00 -2.91
CA VAL A 60 2.54 8.33 -1.65
C VAL A 60 4.00 7.90 -1.70
N GLY A 61 4.81 8.38 -0.76
CA GLY A 61 6.24 8.11 -0.68
C GLY A 61 6.62 7.45 0.64
N GLY A 62 7.71 6.68 0.61
CA GLY A 62 8.31 6.10 1.81
C GLY A 62 9.78 5.75 1.59
N SER A 63 10.48 5.55 2.69
CA SER A 63 11.92 5.24 2.74
C SER A 63 12.17 4.13 3.76
N SER A 64 11.65 2.94 3.48
CA SER A 64 11.82 1.77 4.34
C SER A 64 12.50 0.62 3.61
N ASP A 65 13.26 -0.18 4.35
CA ASP A 65 13.73 -1.50 3.92
C ASP A 65 12.63 -2.59 4.07
N VAL A 66 11.54 -2.28 4.78
CA VAL A 66 10.44 -3.20 5.05
C VAL A 66 9.08 -2.56 4.72
N ILE A 67 8.22 -3.33 4.05
CA ILE A 67 6.80 -2.99 3.91
C ILE A 67 6.01 -3.84 4.90
N HIS A 68 5.32 -3.19 5.82
CA HIS A 68 4.53 -3.86 6.85
C HIS A 68 3.09 -4.04 6.37
N LEU A 69 2.74 -5.27 6.03
CA LEU A 69 1.39 -5.64 5.59
C LEU A 69 0.61 -6.23 6.78
N ASN A 70 -0.47 -5.58 7.19
CA ASN A 70 -1.31 -5.95 8.33
C ASN A 70 -0.55 -6.02 9.68
N GLY A 71 0.41 -5.12 9.88
CA GLY A 71 1.25 -5.11 11.08
C GLY A 71 2.17 -6.33 11.21
N ILE A 72 2.91 -6.42 12.31
CA ILE A 72 3.86 -7.53 12.55
C ILE A 72 3.07 -8.83 12.74
N GLY A 73 3.35 -9.84 11.91
CA GLY A 73 2.71 -11.16 11.99
C GLY A 73 1.28 -11.23 11.45
N GLY A 74 0.78 -10.16 10.81
CA GLY A 74 -0.57 -10.12 10.21
C GLY A 74 -1.71 -9.85 11.20
N TYR A 75 -1.41 -9.30 12.38
CA TYR A 75 -2.38 -9.10 13.47
C TYR A 75 -3.11 -7.74 13.45
N GLY A 76 -2.89 -6.92 12.41
CA GLY A 76 -3.46 -5.58 12.28
C GLY A 76 -2.68 -4.50 13.04
N LYS A 77 -3.29 -3.33 13.19
CA LYS A 77 -2.69 -2.18 13.88
C LYS A 77 -2.47 -2.48 15.36
N PHE A 78 -1.33 -2.04 15.90
CA PHE A 78 -1.06 -2.12 17.35
C PHE A 78 -2.16 -1.38 18.12
N GLY A 79 -2.92 -2.10 18.95
CA GLY A 79 -4.06 -1.53 19.68
C GLY A 79 -5.16 -2.56 19.95
N LYS A 80 -6.42 -2.09 19.99
CA LYS A 80 -7.60 -2.93 20.27
C LYS A 80 -7.74 -4.08 19.28
N ASP A 81 -7.36 -3.87 18.02
CA ASP A 81 -7.44 -4.88 16.97
C ASP A 81 -6.38 -5.97 17.12
N PHE A 82 -5.16 -5.63 17.57
CA PHE A 82 -4.13 -6.61 17.93
C PHE A 82 -4.54 -7.49 19.13
N ASP A 83 -5.07 -6.88 20.21
CA ASP A 83 -5.50 -7.64 21.39
C ASP A 83 -6.75 -8.48 21.08
N ARG A 84 -7.68 -7.96 20.27
CA ARG A 84 -8.84 -8.72 19.76
C ARG A 84 -8.40 -9.86 18.85
N SER A 85 -7.50 -9.63 17.90
CA SER A 85 -7.07 -10.63 16.91
C SER A 85 -6.33 -11.79 17.57
N LEU A 86 -5.49 -11.50 18.57
CA LEU A 86 -4.85 -12.51 19.42
C LEU A 86 -5.84 -13.30 20.27
N ARG A 87 -6.80 -12.62 20.91
CA ARG A 87 -7.74 -13.28 21.84
C ARG A 87 -8.84 -14.07 21.15
N THR A 88 -9.25 -13.65 19.95
CA THR A 88 -10.39 -14.27 19.25
C THR A 88 -9.97 -15.25 18.17
N GLY A 89 -8.70 -15.22 17.73
CA GLY A 89 -8.27 -15.98 16.55
C GLY A 89 -8.93 -15.51 15.25
N LEU A 90 -9.72 -14.43 15.30
CA LEU A 90 -10.45 -13.83 14.18
C LEU A 90 -9.63 -12.74 13.48
N ALA A 91 -8.29 -12.76 13.61
CA ALA A 91 -7.45 -11.95 12.73
C ALA A 91 -7.85 -12.29 11.29
N LYS A 92 -8.56 -11.37 10.61
CA LYS A 92 -9.02 -11.59 9.25
C LYS A 92 -7.75 -11.71 8.41
N ARG A 93 -7.35 -12.95 8.12
CA ARG A 93 -6.20 -13.21 7.27
C ARG A 93 -6.52 -12.59 5.93
N VAL A 94 -5.71 -11.61 5.55
CA VAL A 94 -5.81 -11.02 4.23
C VAL A 94 -4.71 -11.62 3.41
N ASP A 95 -5.14 -12.38 2.41
CA ASP A 95 -4.26 -13.04 1.49
C ASP A 95 -3.69 -11.99 0.54
N TRP A 96 -2.37 -11.91 0.53
CA TRP A 96 -1.62 -11.03 -0.35
C TRP A 96 -1.16 -11.81 -1.57
N SER A 97 -1.25 -11.15 -2.71
CA SER A 97 -0.69 -11.60 -3.96
C SER A 97 0.37 -10.60 -4.41
N ILE A 98 1.39 -11.13 -5.08
CA ILE A 98 2.47 -10.36 -5.69
C ILE A 98 2.60 -10.77 -7.15
N ASP A 99 2.73 -9.79 -8.04
CA ASP A 99 3.07 -10.04 -9.43
C ASP A 99 4.01 -8.96 -9.99
N CYS A 100 4.64 -9.30 -11.11
CA CYS A 100 5.41 -8.36 -11.93
C CYS A 100 4.53 -7.88 -13.09
N LEU A 101 4.36 -6.58 -13.19
CA LEU A 101 3.67 -5.94 -14.30
C LEU A 101 4.52 -6.04 -15.59
N PRO A 102 3.90 -5.99 -16.78
CA PRO A 102 4.63 -6.03 -18.06
C PRO A 102 5.69 -4.93 -18.22
N ASN A 103 5.54 -3.82 -17.51
CA ASN A 103 6.49 -2.70 -17.50
C ASN A 103 7.66 -2.91 -16.50
N GLY A 104 7.73 -4.07 -15.84
CA GLY A 104 8.79 -4.46 -14.92
C GLY A 104 8.62 -3.97 -13.48
N LEU A 105 7.51 -3.30 -13.15
CA LEU A 105 7.19 -2.89 -11.78
C LEU A 105 6.57 -4.03 -10.99
N ILE A 106 6.76 -4.00 -9.67
CA ILE A 106 6.17 -4.98 -8.75
C ILE A 106 4.85 -4.42 -8.24
N ARG A 107 3.82 -5.25 -8.25
CA ARG A 107 2.52 -4.93 -7.66
C ARG A 107 2.20 -5.92 -6.53
N LEU A 108 1.70 -5.38 -5.42
CA LEU A 108 1.14 -6.14 -4.31
C LEU A 108 -0.34 -5.82 -4.19
N PHE A 109 -1.18 -6.81 -3.97
CA PHE A 109 -2.62 -6.61 -3.87
C PHE A 109 -3.28 -7.67 -3.00
N CYS A 110 -4.48 -7.37 -2.50
CA CYS A 110 -5.25 -8.28 -1.69
C CYS A 110 -6.75 -8.19 -2.01
N SER A 111 -7.52 -9.14 -1.48
CA SER A 111 -8.98 -9.19 -1.67
C SER A 111 -9.75 -8.21 -0.78
N SER A 112 -9.06 -7.48 0.10
CA SER A 112 -9.66 -6.59 1.09
C SER A 112 -9.29 -5.13 0.83
N LYS A 113 -10.06 -4.21 1.40
CA LYS A 113 -9.80 -2.78 1.35
C LYS A 113 -8.77 -2.39 2.42
N LEU A 114 -7.88 -1.48 2.04
CA LEU A 114 -6.73 -1.06 2.82
C LEU A 114 -6.87 0.41 3.23
N GLU A 115 -6.24 0.73 4.35
CA GLU A 115 -5.99 2.08 4.83
C GLU A 115 -4.49 2.28 5.08
N LEU A 116 -4.02 3.50 4.86
CA LEU A 116 -2.70 3.94 5.30
C LEU A 116 -2.80 4.36 6.75
N ASP A 117 -1.87 3.90 7.57
CA ASP A 117 -1.64 4.53 8.87
C ASP A 117 -0.67 5.70 8.73
N ASP A 118 -0.54 6.51 9.78
CA ASP A 118 0.27 7.73 9.81
C ASP A 118 1.56 7.56 9.00
N ILE A 119 1.60 8.25 7.85
CA ILE A 119 2.71 8.27 6.90
C ILE A 119 3.80 9.13 7.52
N ILE A 120 4.51 8.59 8.51
CA ILE A 120 5.66 9.26 9.10
C ILE A 120 6.87 8.36 8.93
N CYS A 121 7.70 8.81 7.99
CA CYS A 121 9.08 8.45 7.63
C CYS A 121 9.74 7.28 8.39
N SER A 122 10.36 6.40 7.59
CA SER A 122 11.07 5.13 7.89
C SER A 122 10.28 3.84 7.72
N ASP A 123 8.95 3.82 7.89
CA ASP A 123 8.14 2.61 7.73
C ASP A 123 6.92 2.83 6.83
N PHE A 124 6.65 1.87 5.93
CA PHE A 124 5.43 1.88 5.10
C PHE A 124 4.45 0.82 5.63
N ASN A 125 3.45 1.27 6.39
CA ASN A 125 2.47 0.40 7.04
C ASN A 125 1.13 0.41 6.30
N LEU A 126 0.66 -0.78 5.91
CA LEU A 126 -0.64 -1.00 5.29
C LEU A 126 -1.51 -1.85 6.20
N TYR A 127 -2.72 -1.38 6.48
CA TYR A 127 -3.66 -2.10 7.33
C TYR A 127 -4.95 -2.38 6.58
N VAL A 128 -5.56 -3.53 6.87
CA VAL A 128 -6.91 -3.82 6.40
C VAL A 128 -7.86 -2.93 7.15
N LYS A 129 -8.69 -2.23 6.39
CA LYS A 129 -9.75 -1.40 6.94
C LYS A 129 -10.71 -2.31 7.71
N SER A 130 -10.81 -2.08 9.02
CA SER A 130 -11.85 -2.72 9.83
C SER A 130 -13.20 -2.20 9.35
N GLU A 131 -14.16 -3.09 9.10
CA GLU A 131 -15.57 -2.70 9.05
C GLU A 131 -15.91 -2.13 10.44
N ARG A 132 -15.89 -0.80 10.59
CA ARG A 132 -16.50 -0.20 11.78
C ARG A 132 -18.00 -0.19 11.57
N GLU A 133 -18.71 -0.77 12.53
CA GLU A 133 -20.11 -0.44 12.81
C GLU A 133 -20.23 1.08 12.91
N GLU A 134 -21.20 1.64 12.19
CA GLU A 134 -21.60 3.04 12.28
C GLU A 134 -21.96 3.36 13.74
N ASP A 135 -21.40 4.45 14.29
CA ASP A 135 -21.86 5.07 15.54
C ASP A 135 -23.18 5.83 15.31
#